data_AF-A0A8J8J7Q7-F1
#
_entry.id   AF-A0A8J8J7Q7-F1
#
_cell.length_a   1.000
_cell.length_b   1.000
_cell.length_c   1.000
_cell.angle_alpha   90.00
_cell.angle_beta   90.00
_cell.angle_gamma   90.00
#
_symmetry.space_group_name_H-M   'P 1'
#
loop_
_entity.id
_entity.type
_entity.pdbx_description
1 polymer ?
#
loop_
_entity_poly.entity_id
_entity_poly.type
_entity_poly.pdbx_seq_one_letter_code
_entity_poly.pdbx_strand_id
1 'polypeptide(L)'
;MEEREKKLVEYSIEAVIIAWLGYLFLYQNYLLHEWHRGLPLPSKWPFLVAGVLMGLAFLLYELWKLEKRSPTENTEEVLSPELEA
;
A
#
# COMPACT_ATOMS: atom_id res chain seq x y z
N MET A 1 -12.76 1.65 -20.14
CA MET A 1 -11.66 1.47 -19.17
C MET A 1 -11.53 -0.02 -18.99
N GLU A 2 -10.39 -0.59 -19.34
CA GLU A 2 -10.12 -2.01 -19.11
C GLU A 2 -10.14 -2.29 -17.59
N GLU A 3 -10.51 -3.50 -17.18
CA GLU A 3 -10.54 -3.88 -15.76
C GLU A 3 -9.18 -3.70 -15.08
N ARG A 4 -8.10 -3.88 -15.84
CA ARG A 4 -6.72 -3.69 -15.38
C ARG A 4 -6.42 -2.21 -15.08
N GLU A 5 -6.88 -1.30 -15.93
CA GLU A 5 -6.71 0.15 -15.73
C GLU A 5 -7.45 0.61 -14.47
N LYS A 6 -8.67 0.12 -14.26
CA LYS A 6 -9.47 0.45 -13.08
C LYS A 6 -8.77 0.01 -11.79
N LYS A 7 -8.25 -1.22 -11.73
CA LYS A 7 -7.49 -1.73 -10.58
C LYS A 7 -6.20 -0.94 -10.34
N LEU A 8 -5.51 -0.53 -11.41
CA LEU A 8 -4.27 0.25 -11.30
C LEU A 8 -4.53 1.64 -10.70
N VAL A 9 -5.64 2.28 -11.07
CA VAL A 9 -6.08 3.55 -10.46
C VAL A 9 -6.46 3.34 -8.99
N GLU A 10 -7.18 2.27 -8.66
CA GLU A 10 -7.57 1.94 -7.28
C GLU A 10 -6.33 1.78 -6.38
N TYR A 11 -5.37 0.95 -6.76
CA TYR A 11 -4.12 0.77 -6.01
C TYR A 11 -3.32 2.06 -5.90
N SER A 12 -3.33 2.89 -6.94
CA SER A 12 -2.66 4.20 -6.91
C SER A 12 -3.27 5.13 -5.86
N ILE A 13 -4.60 5.17 -5.77
CA ILE A 13 -5.30 5.98 -4.76
C ILE A 13 -5.02 5.44 -3.35
N GLU A 14 -5.13 4.12 -3.16
CA GLU A 14 -4.85 3.47 -1.87
C GLU A 14 -3.42 3.75 -1.39
N ALA A 15 -2.44 3.69 -2.30
CA ALA A 15 -1.06 3.97 -1.98
C ALA A 15 -0.81 5.41 -1.53
N VAL A 16 -1.46 6.38 -2.18
CA VAL A 16 -1.40 7.78 -1.78
C VAL A 16 -2.01 7.96 -0.39
N ILE A 17 -3.14 7.28 -0.13
CA ILE A 17 -3.79 7.30 1.19
C ILE A 17 -2.86 6.69 2.24
N ILE A 18 -2.24 5.55 1.98
CA ILE A 18 -1.29 4.89 2.89
C ILE A 18 -0.07 5.78 3.15
N ALA A 19 0.50 6.39 2.10
CA ALA A 19 1.62 7.30 2.27
C ALA A 19 1.25 8.51 3.14
N TRP A 20 0.06 9.08 2.90
CA TRP A 20 -0.46 10.20 3.67
C TRP A 20 -0.72 9.85 5.12
N LEU A 21 -1.40 8.73 5.38
CA LEU A 21 -1.68 8.23 6.72
C LEU A 21 -0.40 7.87 7.46
N GLY A 22 0.56 7.22 6.79
CA GLY A 22 1.87 6.90 7.34
C GLY A 22 2.65 8.16 7.75
N TYR A 23 2.69 9.18 6.88
CA TYR A 23 3.28 10.47 7.22
C TYR A 23 2.60 11.10 8.44
N LEU A 24 1.26 11.22 8.43
CA LEU A 24 0.51 11.83 9.52
C LEU A 24 0.72 11.07 10.84
N PHE A 25 0.62 9.75 10.81
CA PHE A 25 0.80 8.92 11.99
C PHE A 25 2.19 9.12 12.62
N LEU A 26 3.24 9.03 11.81
CA LEU A 26 4.61 9.17 12.31
C LEU A 26 4.91 10.60 12.78
N TYR A 27 4.47 11.61 12.02
CA TYR A 27 4.69 13.01 12.37
C TYR A 27 3.91 13.43 13.62
N GLN A 28 2.66 13.02 13.76
CA GLN A 28 1.85 13.30 14.95
C GLN A 28 2.41 12.62 16.20
N ASN A 29 2.80 11.35 16.08
CA ASN A 29 3.38 10.60 17.19
C ASN A 29 4.70 11.22 17.65
N TYR A 30 5.51 11.65 16.69
CA TYR A 30 6.74 12.36 16.99
C TYR A 30 6.50 13.72 17.68
N LEU A 31 5.57 14.53 17.16
CA LEU A 31 5.21 15.80 17.79
C LEU A 31 4.75 15.59 19.23
N LEU A 32 3.92 14.58 19.50
CA LEU A 32 3.52 14.20 20.85
C LEU A 32 4.72 13.87 21.75
N HIS A 33 5.72 13.15 21.21
CA HIS A 33 6.91 12.75 21.96
C HIS A 33 7.84 13.92 22.29
N GLU A 34 8.07 14.84 21.36
CA GLU A 34 8.99 15.98 21.56
C GLU A 34 8.34 17.22 22.15
N TRP A 35 7.05 17.46 21.91
CA TRP A 35 6.36 18.65 22.42
C TRP A 35 6.39 18.68 23.96
N HIS A 36 6.31 17.51 24.62
CA HIS A 36 6.43 17.43 26.08
C HIS A 36 7.84 17.71 26.61
N ARG A 37 8.87 17.72 25.74
CA ARG A 37 10.27 17.88 26.11
C ARG A 37 10.83 19.28 25.82
N GLY A 38 10.03 20.17 25.20
CA GLY A 38 10.46 21.53 24.87
C GLY A 38 11.60 21.60 23.83
N LEU A 39 11.83 20.51 23.10
CA LEU A 39 12.85 20.42 22.05
C LEU A 39 12.40 21.19 20.79
N PRO A 40 13.34 21.77 20.02
CA PRO A 40 13.00 22.45 18.78
C PRO A 40 12.38 21.48 17.79
N LEU A 41 11.32 21.90 17.08
CA LEU A 41 10.67 21.06 16.07
C LEU A 41 11.70 20.60 15.04
N PRO A 42 11.85 19.29 14.81
CA PRO A 42 12.77 18.79 13.83
C PRO A 42 12.19 18.98 12.44
N SER A 43 13.01 18.62 11.47
CA SER A 43 12.61 18.57 10.08
C SER A 43 11.47 17.58 9.84
N LYS A 44 10.50 17.96 9.00
CA LYS A 44 9.40 17.09 8.53
C LYS A 44 9.84 16.04 7.51
N TRP A 45 11.00 16.27 6.89
CA TRP A 45 11.57 15.44 5.81
C TRP A 45 11.65 13.94 6.12
N PRO A 46 12.19 13.46 7.26
CA PRO A 46 12.26 12.02 7.53
C PRO A 46 10.88 11.34 7.56
N PHE A 47 9.86 12.01 8.09
CA PHE A 47 8.50 11.48 8.16
C PHE A 47 7.83 11.41 6.78
N LEU A 48 8.11 12.42 5.94
CA LEU A 48 7.62 12.43 4.56
C LEU A 48 8.25 11.29 3.77
N VAL A 49 9.57 11.09 3.89
CA VAL A 49 10.27 9.97 3.26
C VAL A 49 9.71 8.63 3.74
N ALA A 50 9.51 8.46 5.05
CA ALA A 50 8.91 7.24 5.59
C ALA A 50 7.49 6.98 5.08
N GLY A 51 6.65 8.02 4.99
CA GLY A 51 5.32 7.97 4.37
C GLY A 51 5.38 7.47 2.93
N VAL A 52 6.20 8.11 2.10
CA VAL A 52 6.38 7.73 0.69
C VAL A 52 6.86 6.29 0.54
N LEU A 53 7.81 5.85 1.37
CA LEU A 53 8.31 4.48 1.36
C LEU A 53 7.21 3.46 1.69
N MET A 54 6.33 3.76 2.66
CA MET A 54 5.19 2.88 2.98
C MET A 54 4.20 2.77 1.82
N GLY A 55 3.83 3.90 1.18
CA GLY A 55 2.94 3.88 0.01
C GLY A 55 3.55 3.13 -1.19
N LEU A 56 4.85 3.32 -1.45
CA LEU A 56 5.56 2.58 -2.49
C LEU A 56 5.63 1.08 -2.21
N ALA A 57 5.91 0.69 -0.97
CA ALA A 57 5.94 -0.71 -0.57
C ALA A 57 4.58 -1.39 -0.80
N PHE A 58 3.49 -0.68 -0.48
CA PHE A 58 2.13 -1.15 -0.75
C PHE A 58 1.85 -1.32 -2.25
N LEU A 59 2.20 -0.33 -3.09
CA LEU A 59 2.02 -0.43 -4.54
C LEU A 59 2.76 -1.60 -5.15
N LEU A 60 4.04 -1.75 -4.79
CA LEU A 60 4.87 -2.83 -5.30
C LEU A 60 4.29 -4.19 -4.93
N TYR A 61 3.76 -4.32 -3.71
CA TYR A 61 3.11 -5.54 -3.26
C TYR A 61 1.84 -5.88 -4.06
N GLU A 62 0.91 -4.94 -4.22
CA GLU A 62 -0.33 -5.20 -4.98
C GLU A 62 -0.06 -5.41 -6.47
N LEU A 63 0.90 -4.70 -7.08
CA LEU A 63 1.32 -4.94 -8.46
C LEU A 63 1.91 -6.35 -8.64
N TRP A 64 2.81 -6.76 -7.75
CA TRP A 64 3.41 -8.09 -7.78
C TRP A 64 2.36 -9.21 -7.62
N LYS A 65 1.39 -9.00 -6.73
CA LYS A 65 0.28 -9.92 -6.50
C LYS A 65 -0.67 -9.99 -7.71
N LEU A 66 -0.95 -8.85 -8.34
CA LEU A 66 -1.78 -8.78 -9.55
C LEU A 66 -1.14 -9.56 -10.71
N GLU A 67 0.17 -9.46 -10.86
CA GLU A 67 0.93 -10.17 -11.89
C GLU A 67 0.97 -11.69 -11.63
N LYS A 68 1.10 -12.11 -10.35
CA LYS A 68 1.11 -13.53 -9.97
C LYS A 68 -0.23 -14.25 -10.10
N ARG A 69 -1.36 -13.57 -10.02
CA ARG A 69 -2.70 -14.19 -10.16
C ARG A 69 -3.08 -14.55 -11.61
N SER A 70 -2.18 -14.36 -12.59
CA SER A 70 -2.56 -14.33 -14.00
C SER A 70 -2.51 -15.64 -14.82
N PRO A 71 -2.08 -16.83 -14.33
CA PRO A 71 -2.37 -18.05 -15.12
C PRO A 71 -2.90 -19.30 -14.39
N THR A 72 -2.69 -19.49 -13.07
CA THR A 72 -2.89 -20.84 -12.48
C THR A 72 -4.24 -21.05 -11.79
N GLU A 73 -4.96 -19.98 -11.42
CA GLU A 73 -6.22 -20.10 -10.64
C GLU A 73 -7.37 -20.69 -11.47
N ASN A 74 -7.38 -20.51 -12.79
CA ASN A 74 -8.38 -21.13 -13.67
C ASN A 74 -8.18 -22.65 -13.86
N THR A 75 -7.00 -23.20 -13.55
CA THR A 75 -6.78 -24.66 -13.75
C THR A 75 -7.34 -25.46 -12.58
N GLU A 76 -7.33 -24.92 -11.36
CA GLU A 76 -7.95 -25.59 -10.19
C GLU A 76 -9.48 -25.46 -10.20
N GLU A 77 -10.02 -24.32 -10.63
CA GLU A 77 -11.48 -24.15 -10.73
C GLU A 77 -12.10 -24.98 -11.86
N VAL A 78 -11.35 -25.28 -12.94
CA VAL A 78 -11.82 -26.13 -14.05
C VAL A 78 -11.63 -27.63 -13.77
N LEU A 79 -10.63 -28.06 -12.99
CA LEU A 79 -10.45 -29.48 -12.64
C LEU A 79 -11.42 -29.98 -11.55
N SER A 80 -11.93 -29.08 -10.71
CA SER A 80 -12.84 -29.41 -9.61
C SER A 80 -14.22 -29.94 -10.07
N PRO A 81 -14.90 -29.34 -11.06
CA PRO A 81 -16.21 -29.81 -11.50
C PRO A 81 -16.16 -31.10 -12.35
N GLU A 82 -15.02 -31.45 -12.95
CA GLU A 82 -14.88 -32.67 -13.76
C GLU A 82 -14.55 -33.92 -12.94
N LEU A 83 -14.02 -33.76 -11.72
CA LEU A 83 -13.66 -34.89 -10.85
C LEU A 83 -14.82 -35.37 -9.95
N GLU A 84 -15.94 -34.63 -9.95
CA GLU A 84 -17.16 -34.95 -9.20
C GLU A 84 -18.32 -35.44 -10.11
N ALA A 85 -18.08 -35.67 -11.41
CA ALA A 85 -19.06 -36.20 -12.38
C ALA A 85 -18.81 -37.67 -12.72
#